data_AF-A0A327YPV6-F1
#
_entry.id   AF-A0A327YPV6-F1
#
_cell.length_a   1.000
_cell.length_b   1.000
_cell.length_c   1.000
_cell.angle_alpha   90.00
_cell.angle_beta   90.00
_cell.angle_gamma   90.00
#
_symmetry.space_group_name_H-M   'P 1'
#
loop_
_entity.id
_entity.type
_entity.pdbx_description
1 polymer ?
#
loop_
_entity_poly.entity_id
_entity_poly.type
_entity_poly.pdbx_seq_one_letter_code
_entity_poly.pdbx_strand_id
1 'polypeptide(L)'
;MKKTIIFIFLFGNLAFTNAQNKQDEPIWWKWEREGKYLEVVSHLLYKIESDSITNKHSDYLHIARTYGYLNDYEKAIFYLKKSMIGLEEKNDEQFWWYYQGTLAFFERNKDKLKVYLDKLENNHSNYYKNNYLTLKSLHENFEKGYFEASRWKNNQNNN
;
A
#
# COMPACT_ATOMS: atom_id res chain seq x y z
N MET A 1 -31.34 -41.47 43.48
CA MET A 1 -31.79 -41.57 42.07
C MET A 1 -31.09 -40.47 41.27
N LYS A 2 -30.18 -40.82 40.36
CA LYS A 2 -29.49 -39.87 39.47
C LYS A 2 -30.37 -39.65 38.23
N LYS A 3 -30.73 -38.39 37.91
CA LYS A 3 -31.38 -38.03 36.64
C LYS A 3 -30.29 -37.63 35.65
N THR A 4 -30.07 -38.46 34.64
CA THR A 4 -29.21 -38.14 33.49
C THR A 4 -29.99 -37.24 32.55
N ILE A 5 -29.53 -36.01 32.32
CA ILE A 5 -30.06 -35.11 31.29
C ILE A 5 -29.16 -35.26 30.06
N ILE A 6 -29.73 -35.75 28.97
CA ILE A 6 -29.07 -35.86 27.66
C ILE A 6 -29.33 -34.54 26.92
N PHE A 7 -28.28 -33.75 26.70
CA PHE A 7 -28.32 -32.62 25.77
C PHE A 7 -27.98 -33.12 24.36
N ILE A 8 -28.99 -33.14 23.49
CA ILE A 8 -28.83 -33.41 22.06
C ILE A 8 -28.37 -32.10 21.40
N PHE A 9 -27.12 -32.06 20.95
CA PHE A 9 -26.63 -30.97 20.10
C PHE A 9 -27.11 -31.21 18.66
N LEU A 10 -28.09 -30.42 18.23
CA LEU A 10 -28.43 -30.27 16.81
C LEU A 10 -27.40 -29.32 16.17
N PHE A 11 -26.41 -29.89 15.49
CA PHE A 11 -25.54 -29.13 14.59
C PHE A 11 -26.35 -28.76 13.34
N GLY A 12 -26.97 -27.58 13.36
CA GLY A 12 -27.44 -26.93 12.14
C GLY A 12 -26.22 -26.56 11.28
N ASN A 13 -26.14 -27.13 10.08
CA ASN A 13 -25.17 -26.74 9.07
C ASN A 13 -25.45 -25.29 8.64
N LEU A 14 -24.77 -24.33 9.26
CA LEU A 14 -24.62 -22.99 8.70
C LEU A 14 -23.60 -23.11 7.56
N ALA A 15 -24.12 -23.22 6.34
CA ALA A 15 -23.33 -23.02 5.14
C ALA A 15 -22.83 -21.56 5.15
N PHE A 16 -21.57 -21.36 5.55
CA PHE A 16 -20.85 -20.11 5.35
C PHE A 16 -20.64 -19.94 3.85
N THR A 17 -21.52 -19.20 3.20
CA THR A 17 -21.25 -18.67 1.86
C THR A 17 -20.19 -17.59 2.01
N ASN A 18 -18.95 -17.92 1.61
CA ASN A 18 -17.87 -16.95 1.42
C ASN A 18 -18.17 -16.06 0.20
N ALA A 19 -19.15 -15.17 0.33
CA ALA A 19 -19.24 -13.99 -0.49
C ALA A 19 -18.48 -12.88 0.25
N GLN A 20 -17.19 -12.70 -0.06
CA GLN A 20 -16.47 -11.49 0.37
C GLN A 20 -17.19 -10.28 -0.24
N ASN A 21 -18.03 -9.64 0.57
CA ASN A 21 -18.74 -8.42 0.22
C ASN A 21 -17.73 -7.33 -0.17
N LYS A 22 -17.92 -6.73 -1.34
CA LYS A 22 -17.30 -5.47 -1.80
C LYS A 22 -17.62 -4.25 -0.91
N GLN A 23 -18.14 -4.45 0.30
CA GLN A 23 -19.00 -3.47 0.97
C GLN A 23 -18.28 -2.48 1.90
N ASP A 24 -17.00 -2.66 2.25
CA ASP A 24 -16.32 -1.73 3.17
C ASP A 24 -15.01 -1.14 2.62
N GLU A 25 -14.96 -0.84 1.31
CA GLU A 25 -13.84 -0.09 0.75
C GLU A 25 -13.90 1.38 1.22
N PRO A 26 -12.81 1.97 1.76
CA PRO A 26 -12.79 3.38 2.12
C PRO A 26 -13.12 4.27 0.92
N ILE A 27 -13.94 5.30 1.13
CA ILE A 27 -14.40 6.20 0.05
C ILE A 27 -13.25 6.78 -0.78
N TRP A 28 -12.09 7.01 -0.15
CA TRP A 28 -10.93 7.56 -0.83
C TRP A 28 -10.31 6.62 -1.86
N TRP A 29 -10.49 5.29 -1.79
CA TRP A 29 -10.01 4.37 -2.85
C TRP A 29 -10.78 4.61 -4.15
N LYS A 30 -12.09 4.84 -4.05
CA LYS A 30 -12.92 5.21 -5.20
C LYS A 30 -12.45 6.54 -5.80
N TRP A 31 -12.22 7.56 -4.96
CA TRP A 31 -11.73 8.85 -5.42
C TRP A 31 -10.34 8.76 -6.08
N GLU A 32 -9.43 7.95 -5.54
CA GLU A 32 -8.12 7.72 -6.16
C GLU A 32 -8.26 7.14 -7.58
N ARG A 33 -9.14 6.14 -7.76
CA ARG A 33 -9.41 5.57 -9.09
C ARG A 33 -10.07 6.57 -10.05
N GLU A 34 -10.85 7.51 -9.52
CA GLU A 34 -11.45 8.61 -10.28
C GLU A 34 -10.49 9.77 -10.55
N GLY A 35 -9.23 9.71 -10.07
CA GLY A 35 -8.24 10.78 -10.23
C GLY A 35 -8.45 11.98 -9.31
N LYS A 36 -9.33 11.87 -8.31
CA LYS A 36 -9.64 12.91 -7.31
C LYS A 36 -8.59 12.94 -6.19
N TYR A 37 -7.33 13.16 -6.58
CA TYR A 37 -6.19 13.00 -5.70
C TYR A 37 -6.15 14.03 -4.56
N LEU A 38 -6.60 15.27 -4.80
CA LEU A 38 -6.63 16.30 -3.76
C LEU A 38 -7.68 16.00 -2.68
N GLU A 39 -8.82 15.42 -3.08
CA GLU A 39 -9.87 14.96 -2.16
C GLU A 39 -9.39 13.79 -1.32
N VAL A 40 -8.65 12.84 -1.92
CA VAL A 40 -8.01 11.74 -1.18
C VAL A 40 -7.04 12.27 -0.13
N VAL A 41 -6.13 13.16 -0.51
CA VAL A 41 -5.17 13.77 0.42
C VAL A 41 -5.88 14.50 1.55
N SER A 42 -6.86 15.33 1.23
CA SER A 42 -7.60 16.13 2.21
C SER A 42 -8.32 15.24 3.22
N HIS A 43 -8.96 14.16 2.75
CA HIS A 43 -9.64 13.19 3.59
C HIS A 43 -8.68 12.45 4.52
N LEU A 44 -7.56 11.97 4.00
CA LEU A 44 -6.57 11.23 4.80
C LEU A 44 -5.90 12.14 5.85
N LEU A 45 -5.61 13.41 5.51
CA LEU A 45 -5.10 14.37 6.48
C LEU A 45 -6.11 14.65 7.58
N TYR A 46 -7.39 14.89 7.24
CA TYR A 46 -8.44 15.06 8.24
C TYR A 46 -8.54 13.84 9.17
N LYS A 47 -8.50 12.63 8.61
CA LYS A 47 -8.53 11.38 9.37
C LYS A 47 -7.38 11.31 10.38
N ILE A 48 -6.15 11.60 9.96
CA ILE A 48 -4.95 11.57 10.83
C ILE A 48 -5.05 12.55 11.99
N GLU A 49 -5.62 13.75 11.77
CA GLU A 49 -5.78 14.77 12.80
C GLU A 49 -6.96 14.49 13.74
N SER A 50 -8.05 13.90 13.20
CA SER A 50 -9.28 13.64 13.96
C SER A 50 -9.24 12.38 14.82
N ASP A 51 -8.36 11.42 14.51
CA ASP A 51 -8.36 10.11 15.14
C ASP A 51 -6.95 9.69 15.60
N SER A 52 -6.75 9.69 16.91
CA SER A 52 -5.48 9.40 17.58
C SER A 52 -5.07 7.92 17.53
N ILE A 53 -6.00 7.02 17.23
CA ILE A 53 -5.74 5.56 17.18
C ILE A 53 -5.50 5.03 15.76
N THR A 54 -5.49 5.91 14.76
CA THR A 54 -5.25 5.53 13.35
C THR A 54 -3.87 4.94 13.10
N ASN A 55 -3.80 4.01 12.15
CA ASN A 55 -2.52 3.56 11.59
C ASN A 55 -1.92 4.67 10.69
N LYS A 56 -1.25 5.63 11.34
CA LYS A 56 -0.63 6.78 10.68
C LYS A 56 0.42 6.38 9.65
N HIS A 57 1.10 5.25 9.82
CA HIS A 57 2.04 4.73 8.83
C HIS A 57 1.35 4.51 7.46
N SER A 58 0.25 3.75 7.46
CA SER A 58 -0.49 3.46 6.23
C SER A 58 -1.09 4.72 5.61
N ASP A 59 -1.73 5.57 6.43
CA ASP A 59 -2.38 6.79 5.92
C ASP A 59 -1.36 7.78 5.31
N TYR A 60 -0.20 7.99 5.95
CA TYR A 60 0.86 8.82 5.37
C TYR A 60 1.48 8.21 4.11
N LEU A 61 1.62 6.89 4.03
CA LEU A 61 2.10 6.21 2.82
C LEU A 61 1.15 6.44 1.64
N HIS A 62 -0.16 6.36 1.89
CA HIS A 62 -1.17 6.65 0.87
C HIS A 62 -1.12 8.12 0.44
N ILE A 63 -1.06 9.07 1.38
CA ILE A 63 -0.89 10.50 1.06
C ILE A 63 0.35 10.74 0.19
N ALA A 64 1.49 10.13 0.53
CA ALA A 64 2.72 10.26 -0.23
C ALA A 64 2.57 9.80 -1.68
N ARG A 65 1.96 8.62 -1.89
CA ARG A 65 1.69 8.09 -3.24
C ARG A 65 0.74 8.99 -4.02
N THR A 66 -0.29 9.52 -3.36
CA THR A 66 -1.26 10.43 -3.99
C THR A 66 -0.61 11.74 -4.44
N TYR A 67 0.27 12.33 -3.63
CA TYR A 67 1.11 13.46 -4.09
C TYR A 67 2.08 13.05 -5.20
N GLY A 68 2.60 11.82 -5.15
CA GLY A 68 3.33 11.22 -6.28
C GLY A 68 2.52 11.25 -7.57
N TYR A 69 1.24 10.84 -7.55
CA TYR A 69 0.38 10.87 -8.74
C TYR A 69 0.16 12.29 -9.29
N LEU A 70 0.24 13.31 -8.44
CA LEU A 70 0.21 14.72 -8.81
C LEU A 70 1.59 15.26 -9.26
N ASN A 71 2.63 14.43 -9.24
CA ASN A 71 4.04 14.79 -9.45
C ASN A 71 4.57 15.87 -8.48
N ASP A 72 3.93 16.03 -7.32
CA ASP A 72 4.39 16.92 -6.25
C ASP A 72 5.37 16.15 -5.35
N TYR A 73 6.60 15.97 -5.83
CA TYR A 73 7.59 15.13 -5.16
C TYR A 73 8.10 15.72 -3.85
N GLU A 74 8.07 17.04 -3.67
CA GLU A 74 8.39 17.66 -2.39
C GLU A 74 7.43 17.17 -1.30
N LYS A 75 6.12 17.25 -1.55
CA LYS A 75 5.12 16.74 -0.61
C LYS A 75 5.13 15.22 -0.52
N ALA A 76 5.33 14.52 -1.64
CA ALA A 76 5.43 13.06 -1.63
C ALA A 76 6.58 12.57 -0.72
N ILE A 77 7.77 13.17 -0.84
CA ILE A 77 8.92 12.87 0.03
C ILE A 77 8.61 13.17 1.48
N PHE A 78 8.02 14.34 1.76
CA PHE A 78 7.67 14.74 3.12
C PHE A 78 6.76 13.70 3.81
N TYR A 79 5.67 13.31 3.15
CA TYR A 79 4.72 12.34 3.72
C TYR A 79 5.26 10.91 3.72
N LEU A 80 6.08 10.53 2.74
CA LEU A 80 6.73 9.21 2.72
C LEU A 80 7.71 9.07 3.90
N LYS A 81 8.43 10.13 4.27
CA LYS A 81 9.26 10.15 5.47
C LYS A 81 8.40 10.08 6.74
N LYS A 82 7.28 10.82 6.79
CA LYS A 82 6.32 10.73 7.91
C LYS A 82 5.76 9.32 8.10
N SER A 83 5.52 8.56 7.03
CA SER A 83 5.03 7.19 7.19
C SER A 83 6.01 6.30 7.93
N MET A 84 7.31 6.59 7.93
CA MET A 84 8.32 5.73 8.54
C MET A 84 8.74 6.12 9.97
N ILE A 85 8.13 7.16 10.57
CA ILE A 85 8.48 7.59 11.93
C ILE A 85 8.20 6.45 12.92
N GLY A 86 9.23 6.07 13.69
CA GLY A 86 9.14 5.01 14.70
C GLY A 86 9.26 3.58 14.13
N LEU A 87 9.52 3.42 12.83
CA LEU A 87 9.79 2.13 12.20
C LEU A 87 11.29 1.98 11.92
N GLU A 88 11.77 0.74 11.96
CA GLU A 88 13.15 0.38 11.71
C GLU A 88 13.21 -0.74 10.65
N GLU A 89 14.28 -0.73 9.84
CA GLU A 89 14.51 -1.72 8.78
C GLU A 89 14.38 -3.17 9.27
N LYS A 90 14.93 -3.48 10.46
CA LYS A 90 14.92 -4.83 11.04
C LYS A 90 13.51 -5.40 11.31
N ASN A 91 12.50 -4.54 11.38
CA ASN A 91 11.12 -4.96 11.66
C ASN A 91 10.41 -5.47 10.39
N ASP A 92 10.79 -4.92 9.23
CA ASP A 92 10.25 -5.31 7.92
C ASP A 92 11.21 -4.84 6.81
N GLU A 93 12.24 -5.64 6.57
CA GLU A 93 13.35 -5.29 5.70
C GLU A 93 12.92 -5.13 4.22
N GLN A 94 12.02 -5.98 3.75
CA GLN A 94 11.54 -5.94 2.36
C GLN A 94 10.64 -4.72 2.13
N PHE A 95 9.78 -4.38 3.09
CA PHE A 95 9.05 -3.13 3.03
C PHE A 95 10.00 -1.92 3.09
N TRP A 96 11.04 -1.98 3.91
CA TRP A 96 12.04 -0.92 4.01
C TRP A 96 12.73 -0.66 2.67
N TRP A 97 13.12 -1.71 1.94
CA TRP A 97 13.69 -1.57 0.60
C TRP A 97 12.68 -0.98 -0.40
N TYR A 98 11.41 -1.41 -0.33
CA TYR A 98 10.35 -0.79 -1.14
C TYR A 98 10.20 0.72 -0.85
N TYR A 99 10.18 1.09 0.42
CA TYR A 99 10.12 2.48 0.87
C TYR A 99 11.31 3.29 0.31
N GLN A 100 12.53 2.79 0.48
CA GLN A 100 13.74 3.47 0.03
C GLN A 100 13.81 3.59 -1.50
N GLY A 101 13.38 2.56 -2.24
CA GLY A 101 13.29 2.63 -3.69
C GLY A 101 12.25 3.66 -4.15
N THR A 102 11.08 3.69 -3.52
CA THR A 102 10.04 4.70 -3.81
C THR A 102 10.54 6.12 -3.50
N LEU A 103 11.24 6.29 -2.38
CA LEU A 103 11.88 7.56 -2.01
C LEU A 103 12.92 7.98 -3.06
N ALA A 104 13.77 7.05 -3.50
CA ALA A 104 14.77 7.33 -4.54
C ALA A 104 14.13 7.77 -5.87
N PHE A 105 12.98 7.22 -6.24
CA PHE A 105 12.22 7.68 -7.40
C PHE A 105 11.76 9.14 -7.22
N PHE A 106 11.17 9.50 -6.08
CA PHE A 106 10.75 10.88 -5.82
C PHE A 106 11.94 11.85 -5.74
N GLU A 107 13.07 11.40 -5.21
CA GLU A 107 14.34 12.15 -5.18
C GLU A 107 15.02 12.24 -6.56
N ARG A 108 14.43 11.65 -7.60
CA ARG A 108 14.99 11.56 -8.97
C ARG A 108 16.39 10.96 -8.99
N ASN A 109 16.64 9.97 -8.14
CA ASN A 109 17.90 9.24 -8.06
C ASN A 109 17.74 7.81 -8.59
N LYS A 110 18.05 7.62 -9.89
CA LYS A 110 17.89 6.33 -10.58
C LYS A 110 18.83 5.25 -10.04
N ASP A 111 20.07 5.61 -9.73
CA ASP A 111 21.07 4.67 -9.24
C ASP A 111 20.67 4.11 -7.87
N LYS A 112 20.21 4.98 -6.96
CA LYS A 112 19.69 4.57 -5.65
C LYS A 112 18.42 3.73 -5.79
N LEU A 113 17.52 4.07 -6.72
CA LEU A 113 16.34 3.24 -7.02
C LEU A 113 16.77 1.83 -7.47
N LYS A 114 17.78 1.73 -8.35
CA LYS A 114 18.32 0.45 -8.82
C LYS A 114 18.86 -0.41 -7.68
N VAL A 115 19.58 0.19 -6.72
CA VAL A 115 20.09 -0.53 -5.53
C VAL A 115 18.96 -1.23 -4.77
N TYR A 116 17.84 -0.54 -4.52
CA TYR A 116 16.71 -1.13 -3.77
C TYR A 116 15.85 -2.06 -4.61
N LEU A 117 15.75 -1.82 -5.92
CA LEU A 117 15.17 -2.78 -6.85
C LEU A 117 15.93 -4.10 -6.81
N ASP A 118 17.26 -4.08 -6.86
CA ASP A 118 18.10 -5.29 -6.84
C ASP A 118 17.96 -6.06 -5.53
N LYS A 119 17.85 -5.34 -4.41
CA LYS A 119 17.57 -5.96 -3.12
C LYS A 119 16.23 -6.70 -3.13
N LEU A 120 15.15 -6.09 -3.64
CA LEU A 120 13.86 -6.76 -3.73
C LEU A 120 13.85 -7.89 -4.77
N GLU A 121 14.45 -7.70 -5.95
CA GLU A 121 14.49 -8.71 -7.00
C GLU A 121 15.05 -10.04 -6.49
N ASN A 122 16.14 -9.96 -5.72
CA ASN A 122 16.84 -11.15 -5.22
C ASN A 122 16.21 -11.78 -3.98
N ASN A 123 15.36 -11.07 -3.23
CA ASN A 123 14.97 -11.47 -1.88
C ASN A 123 13.46 -11.38 -1.57
N HIS A 124 12.63 -10.86 -2.50
CA HIS A 124 11.22 -10.63 -2.18
C HIS A 124 10.44 -11.93 -1.95
N SER A 125 9.64 -11.96 -0.89
CA SER A 125 8.64 -13.01 -0.71
C SER A 125 7.44 -12.77 -1.63
N ASN A 126 6.58 -13.78 -1.77
CA ASN A 126 5.33 -13.63 -2.53
C ASN A 126 4.47 -12.46 -2.03
N TYR A 127 4.53 -12.14 -0.73
CA TYR A 127 3.82 -11.01 -0.15
C TYR A 127 4.31 -9.66 -0.71
N TYR A 128 5.61 -9.51 -0.95
CA TYR A 128 6.23 -8.28 -1.50
C TYR A 128 6.37 -8.28 -3.03
N LYS A 129 5.82 -9.27 -3.74
CA LYS A 129 5.88 -9.33 -5.22
C LYS A 129 5.37 -8.05 -5.89
N ASN A 130 4.28 -7.47 -5.37
CA ASN A 130 3.73 -6.23 -5.91
C ASN A 130 4.65 -5.02 -5.67
N ASN A 131 5.39 -5.02 -4.56
CA ASN A 131 6.37 -3.98 -4.24
C ASN A 131 7.57 -4.05 -5.20
N TYR A 132 8.09 -5.26 -5.44
CA TYR A 132 9.11 -5.50 -6.46
C TYR A 132 8.65 -5.01 -7.84
N LEU A 133 7.47 -5.45 -8.30
CA LEU A 133 6.92 -5.06 -9.61
C LEU A 133 6.73 -3.54 -9.72
N THR A 134 6.38 -2.89 -8.61
CA THR A 134 6.28 -1.43 -8.57
C THR A 134 7.65 -0.78 -8.76
N LEU A 135 8.68 -1.18 -7.99
CA LEU A 135 10.03 -0.61 -8.17
C LEU A 135 10.60 -0.88 -9.57
N LYS A 136 10.36 -2.08 -10.12
CA LYS A 136 10.76 -2.43 -11.48
C LYS A 136 10.14 -1.48 -12.49
N SER A 137 8.83 -1.29 -12.42
CA SER A 137 8.09 -0.37 -13.28
C SER A 137 8.59 1.08 -13.16
N LEU A 138 8.84 1.53 -11.93
CA LEU A 138 9.40 2.87 -11.66
C LEU A 138 10.79 3.04 -12.28
N HIS A 139 11.64 2.01 -12.23
CA HIS A 139 12.97 2.05 -12.81
C HIS A 139 12.94 2.02 -14.36
N GLU A 140 12.11 1.16 -14.95
CA GLU A 140 11.93 1.05 -16.40
C GLU A 140 11.31 2.31 -17.01
N ASN A 141 10.41 2.96 -16.28
CA ASN A 141 9.70 4.17 -16.70
C ASN A 141 10.19 5.42 -15.95
N PHE A 142 11.47 5.46 -15.57
CA PHE A 142 12.01 6.47 -14.68
C PHE A 142 11.74 7.92 -15.12
N GLU A 143 11.77 8.19 -16.43
CA GLU A 143 11.54 9.53 -16.98
C GLU A 143 10.08 10.00 -16.91
N LYS A 144 9.13 9.10 -16.62
CA LYS A 144 7.71 9.45 -16.52
C LYS A 144 7.37 9.95 -15.12
N GLY A 145 6.21 10.61 -15.03
CA GLY A 145 5.58 10.92 -13.74
C GLY A 145 5.20 9.65 -12.97
N TYR A 146 5.04 9.74 -11.65
CA TYR A 146 4.85 8.56 -10.77
C TYR A 146 3.59 7.77 -11.12
N PHE A 147 2.50 8.45 -11.50
CA PHE A 147 1.27 7.79 -11.92
C PHE A 147 1.49 6.86 -13.12
N GLU A 148 2.15 7.34 -14.16
CA GLU A 148 2.43 6.52 -15.34
C GLU A 148 3.49 5.45 -15.04
N ALA A 149 4.54 5.83 -14.30
CA ALA A 149 5.66 4.96 -14.01
C ALA A 149 5.30 3.78 -13.09
N SER A 150 4.33 3.94 -12.19
CA SER A 150 3.92 2.89 -11.24
C SER A 150 2.89 1.90 -11.80
N ARG A 151 2.31 2.14 -12.98
CA ARG A 151 1.20 1.35 -13.55
C ARG A 151 1.65 0.12 -14.33
N TRP A 152 2.32 -0.83 -13.66
CA TRP A 152 2.69 -2.10 -14.28
C TRP A 152 1.52 -3.06 -14.54
N LYS A 153 0.42 -2.96 -13.78
CA LYS A 153 -0.73 -3.86 -13.91
C LYS A 153 -1.43 -3.76 -15.26
N ASN A 154 -1.38 -2.61 -15.95
CA ASN A 154 -1.98 -2.53 -17.29
C ASN A 154 -1.05 -3.10 -18.37
N ASN A 155 0.25 -3.19 -18.11
CA ASN A 155 1.24 -3.64 -19.09
C ASN A 155 1.32 -5.18 -19.15
N GLN A 156 0.70 -5.90 -18.20
CA GLN A 156 0.66 -7.37 -18.16
C GLN A 156 -0.46 -7.98 -19.00
N ASN A 157 -1.40 -7.17 -19.51
CA ASN A 157 -2.54 -7.65 -20.32
C ASN A 157 -2.25 -7.62 -21.84
N ASN A 158 -1.03 -7.25 -22.24
CA ASN A 158 -0.63 -7.11 -23.63
C ASN A 158 0.42 -8.15 -24.09
N ASN A 159 0.64 -9.21 -23.30
CA ASN A 159 1.52 -10.33 -23.65
C ASN A 159 0.74 -11.65 -23.68
#